data_AF-A0A4Q7VYQ9-F1
#
_entry.id   AF-A0A4Q7VYQ9-F1
#
_cell.length_a   1.000
_cell.length_b   1.000
_cell.length_c   1.000
_cell.angle_alpha   90.00
_cell.angle_beta   90.00
_cell.angle_gamma   90.00
#
_symmetry.space_group_name_H-M   'P 1'
#
loop_
_entity.id
_entity.type
_entity.pdbx_description
1 polymer ?
#
loop_
_entity_poly.entity_id
_entity_poly.type
_entity_poly.pdbx_seq_one_letter_code
_entity_poly.pdbx_strand_id
1 'polypeptide(L)'
;MTNLSQNLTESASMYPDHPAVRMDDHVLTYAALDDAASRMVTLLRGSGLEPGDRVGLMLPNVQFAISYYGILRAGGVVVPMNPLLGKREVEYYLRDSAAKLLIAWHDCAAEAEAGAKAAGPDCLAVAPGDWDFQAALAATPPATDPVSRSDDDIAVILYTPGTTSKPKGAELTHGCLNRNQAVTARALINAARVLSGERIGTRSTPPALLPRLPTPTSRRPVPVKLRRPAAPPPDLGLTTNTGRCGRSEDRQPGPNSSDTIHHSLAQRR
;
A
#
# COMPACT_ATOMS: atom_id res chain seq x y z
N MET A 1 2.18 12.22 22.57
CA MET A 1 2.20 10.88 21.93
C MET A 1 1.39 11.03 20.67
N THR A 2 1.97 10.73 19.50
CA THR A 2 1.36 11.12 18.21
C THR A 2 1.12 9.92 17.29
N ASN A 3 1.03 8.72 17.84
CA ASN A 3 0.83 7.53 17.03
C ASN A 3 -0.48 7.66 16.23
N LEU A 4 -0.39 7.51 14.91
CA LEU A 4 -1.52 7.74 14.00
C LEU A 4 -2.67 6.78 14.30
N SER A 5 -2.37 5.57 14.78
CA SER A 5 -3.39 4.59 15.18
C SER A 5 -4.32 5.06 16.32
N GLN A 6 -3.95 6.10 17.07
CA GLN A 6 -4.81 6.65 18.11
C GLN A 6 -6.14 7.18 17.55
N ASN A 7 -6.17 7.62 16.29
CA ASN A 7 -7.41 8.06 15.65
C ASN A 7 -8.48 6.93 15.61
N LEU A 8 -8.05 5.68 15.46
CA LEU A 8 -8.91 4.51 15.46
C LEU A 8 -9.38 4.21 16.88
N THR A 9 -8.47 4.23 17.86
CA THR A 9 -8.81 3.99 19.27
C THR A 9 -9.82 5.02 19.78
N GLU A 10 -9.60 6.30 19.47
CA GLU A 10 -10.53 7.38 19.78
C GLU A 10 -11.89 7.17 19.09
N SER A 11 -11.90 6.84 17.80
CA SER A 11 -13.14 6.57 17.05
C SER A 11 -13.90 5.35 17.61
N ALA A 12 -13.19 4.28 17.98
CA ALA A 12 -13.76 3.09 18.59
C ALA A 12 -14.36 3.36 19.97
N SER A 13 -13.75 4.26 20.75
CA SER A 13 -14.33 4.69 22.03
C SER A 13 -15.58 5.55 21.88
N MET A 14 -15.62 6.43 20.86
CA MET A 14 -16.75 7.35 20.65
C MET A 14 -17.92 6.70 19.91
N TYR A 15 -17.62 5.81 18.95
CA TYR A 15 -18.58 5.25 18.00
C TYR A 15 -18.36 3.74 17.80
N PRO A 16 -18.40 2.92 18.87
CA PRO A 16 -17.99 1.51 18.82
C PRO A 16 -18.76 0.69 17.79
N ASP A 17 -20.07 0.91 17.68
CA ASP A 17 -20.97 0.13 16.83
C ASP A 17 -21.12 0.72 15.41
N HIS A 18 -20.49 1.87 15.13
CA HIS A 18 -20.54 2.45 13.79
C HIS A 18 -19.68 1.63 12.80
N PRO A 19 -20.12 1.52 11.53
CA PRO A 19 -19.34 0.86 10.50
C PRO A 19 -18.04 1.62 10.23
N ALA A 20 -16.90 0.94 10.38
CA ALA A 20 -15.57 1.45 10.02
C ALA A 20 -15.17 1.05 8.60
N VAL A 21 -15.39 -0.22 8.24
CA VAL A 21 -15.18 -0.74 6.89
C VAL A 21 -16.44 -1.47 6.44
N ARG A 22 -16.92 -1.17 5.24
CA ARG A 22 -18.05 -1.85 4.62
C ARG A 22 -17.66 -2.35 3.24
N MET A 23 -17.82 -3.64 3.04
CA MET A 23 -17.55 -4.34 1.78
C MET A 23 -18.73 -5.25 1.50
N ASP A 24 -19.56 -4.86 0.53
CA ASP A 24 -20.84 -5.52 0.23
C ASP A 24 -21.68 -5.70 1.52
N ASP A 25 -22.01 -6.94 1.86
CA ASP A 25 -22.77 -7.31 3.05
C ASP A 25 -21.90 -7.42 4.32
N HIS A 26 -20.58 -7.36 4.19
CA HIS A 26 -19.66 -7.43 5.32
C HIS A 26 -19.44 -6.03 5.92
N VAL A 27 -19.75 -5.90 7.21
CA VAL A 27 -19.55 -4.67 7.98
C VAL A 27 -18.62 -4.97 9.14
N LEU A 28 -17.48 -4.27 9.18
CA LEU A 28 -16.59 -4.24 10.32
C LEU A 28 -16.81 -2.94 11.08
N THR A 29 -17.18 -3.03 12.36
CA THR A 29 -17.39 -1.86 13.23
C THR A 29 -16.06 -1.27 13.71
N TYR A 30 -16.07 -0.04 14.23
CA TYR A 30 -14.86 0.56 14.81
C TYR A 30 -14.32 -0.26 15.97
N ALA A 31 -15.17 -0.76 16.87
CA ALA A 31 -14.75 -1.59 17.98
C ALA A 31 -14.09 -2.90 17.51
N ALA A 32 -14.68 -3.55 16.49
CA ALA A 32 -14.12 -4.79 15.94
C ALA A 32 -12.79 -4.55 15.20
N LEU A 33 -12.66 -3.44 14.48
CA LEU A 33 -11.40 -3.07 13.82
C LEU A 33 -10.31 -2.76 14.84
N ASP A 34 -10.62 -2.05 15.93
CA ASP A 34 -9.64 -1.72 16.97
C ASP A 34 -9.16 -2.95 17.75
N ASP A 35 -10.06 -3.89 18.06
CA ASP A 35 -9.69 -5.18 18.67
C ASP A 35 -8.80 -6.00 17.74
N ALA A 36 -9.19 -6.13 16.46
CA ALA A 36 -8.40 -6.86 15.47
C ALA A 36 -7.00 -6.23 15.26
N ALA A 37 -6.91 -4.90 15.18
CA ALA A 37 -5.64 -4.19 15.09
C ALA A 37 -4.78 -4.38 16.34
N SER A 38 -5.39 -4.44 17.52
CA SER A 38 -4.69 -4.68 18.79
C SER A 38 -4.10 -6.09 18.87
N ARG A 39 -4.79 -7.10 18.32
CA ARG A 39 -4.28 -8.48 18.22
C ARG A 39 -3.15 -8.59 17.19
N MET A 40 -3.25 -7.84 16.09
CA MET A 40 -2.21 -7.80 15.07
C MET A 40 -0.86 -7.34 15.63
N VAL A 41 -0.84 -6.44 16.61
CA VAL A 41 0.40 -6.01 17.28
C VAL A 41 1.15 -7.19 17.91
N THR A 42 0.44 -8.08 18.60
CA THR A 42 1.04 -9.25 19.25
C THR A 42 1.66 -10.19 18.21
N LEU A 43 0.96 -10.41 17.09
CA LEU A 43 1.48 -11.21 15.97
C LEU A 43 2.75 -10.58 15.38
N LEU A 44 2.72 -9.29 15.09
CA LEU A 44 3.87 -8.55 14.55
C LEU A 44 5.09 -8.57 15.47
N ARG A 45 4.88 -8.41 16.79
CA ARG A 45 5.94 -8.53 17.79
C ARG A 45 6.50 -9.95 17.86
N GLY A 46 5.64 -10.96 17.74
CA GLY A 46 6.05 -12.36 17.61
C GLY A 46 6.96 -12.61 16.40
N SER A 47 6.74 -11.88 15.30
CA SER A 47 7.60 -11.85 14.12
C SER A 47 8.82 -10.92 14.26
N GLY A 48 9.11 -10.42 15.47
CA GLY A 48 10.27 -9.61 15.78
C GLY A 48 10.19 -8.14 15.34
N LEU A 49 8.99 -7.61 15.05
CA LEU A 49 8.82 -6.20 14.69
C LEU A 49 9.16 -5.28 15.87
N GLU A 50 10.01 -4.29 15.63
CA GLU A 50 10.36 -3.23 16.57
C GLU A 50 9.84 -1.85 16.08
N PRO A 51 9.65 -0.87 16.98
CA PRO A 51 9.22 0.46 16.58
C PRO A 51 10.20 1.11 15.57
N GLY A 52 9.69 1.61 14.46
CA GLY A 52 10.48 2.17 13.35
C GLY A 52 10.82 1.18 12.23
N ASP A 53 10.55 -0.12 12.42
CA ASP A 53 10.67 -1.11 11.35
C ASP A 53 9.61 -0.89 10.27
N ARG A 54 9.97 -1.12 9.00
CA ARG A 54 9.07 -0.99 7.85
C ARG A 54 8.42 -2.32 7.52
N VAL A 55 7.12 -2.30 7.23
CA VAL A 55 6.35 -3.49 6.87
C VAL A 55 5.67 -3.26 5.52
N GLY A 56 6.07 -4.05 4.53
CA GLY A 56 5.39 -4.13 3.24
C GLY A 56 4.00 -4.74 3.40
N LEU A 57 3.01 -4.18 2.72
CA LEU A 57 1.62 -4.60 2.88
C LEU A 57 0.94 -4.74 1.51
N MET A 58 0.76 -5.99 1.09
CA MET A 58 0.09 -6.42 -0.14
C MET A 58 -1.20 -7.17 0.23
N LEU A 59 -2.16 -6.46 0.81
CA LEU A 59 -3.43 -7.03 1.28
C LEU A 59 -4.64 -6.31 0.67
N PRO A 60 -5.76 -7.01 0.45
CA PRO A 60 -7.01 -6.38 0.04
C PRO A 60 -7.81 -5.82 1.23
N ASN A 61 -8.66 -4.85 0.93
CA ASN A 61 -9.88 -4.48 1.67
C ASN A 61 -9.76 -4.48 3.22
N VAL A 62 -10.42 -5.43 3.89
CA VAL A 62 -10.56 -5.46 5.35
C VAL A 62 -9.24 -5.82 6.03
N GLN A 63 -8.50 -6.77 5.47
CA GLN A 63 -7.21 -7.24 5.99
C GLN A 63 -6.16 -6.14 5.89
N PHE A 64 -6.23 -5.31 4.85
CA PHE A 64 -5.44 -4.10 4.73
C PHE A 64 -5.67 -3.18 5.93
N ALA A 65 -6.91 -2.85 6.25
CA ALA A 65 -7.22 -1.92 7.34
C ALA A 65 -6.73 -2.46 8.70
N ILE A 66 -6.98 -3.73 9.01
CA ILE A 66 -6.52 -4.37 10.26
C ILE A 66 -4.99 -4.31 10.37
N SER A 67 -4.28 -4.71 9.31
CA SER A 67 -2.82 -4.74 9.30
C SER A 67 -2.21 -3.34 9.33
N TYR A 68 -2.81 -2.39 8.60
CA TYR A 68 -2.40 -0.97 8.59
C TYR A 68 -2.38 -0.40 10.00
N TYR A 69 -3.50 -0.52 10.73
CA TYR A 69 -3.59 -0.01 12.09
C TYR A 69 -2.77 -0.84 13.08
N GLY A 70 -2.66 -2.15 12.89
CA GLY A 70 -1.81 -3.02 13.71
C GLY A 70 -0.33 -2.64 13.64
N ILE A 71 0.20 -2.41 12.43
CA ILE A 71 1.59 -1.97 12.21
C ILE A 71 1.83 -0.62 12.88
N LEU A 72 0.95 0.36 12.63
CA LEU A 72 1.07 1.68 13.26
C LEU A 72 1.02 1.57 14.78
N ARG A 73 0.08 0.81 15.33
CA ARG A 73 -0.08 0.59 16.78
C ARG A 73 1.17 -0.07 17.39
N ALA A 74 1.82 -0.98 16.67
CA ALA A 74 3.10 -1.57 17.06
C ALA A 74 4.29 -0.59 16.99
N GLY A 75 4.08 0.60 16.41
CA GLY A 75 5.11 1.62 16.19
C GLY A 75 5.91 1.42 14.91
N GLY A 76 5.49 0.49 14.05
CA GLY A 76 6.08 0.24 12.75
C GLY A 76 5.61 1.24 11.69
N VAL A 77 6.29 1.20 10.55
CA VAL A 77 6.04 2.05 9.38
C VAL A 77 5.35 1.21 8.31
N VAL A 78 4.22 1.69 7.81
CA VAL A 78 3.47 0.98 6.76
C VAL A 78 4.04 1.31 5.39
N VAL A 79 4.28 0.29 4.56
CA VAL A 79 4.61 0.45 3.14
C VAL A 79 3.51 -0.20 2.30
N PRO A 80 2.44 0.54 1.94
CA PRO A 80 1.36 0.01 1.11
C PRO A 80 1.86 -0.35 -0.29
N MET A 81 1.55 -1.56 -0.73
CA MET A 81 2.00 -2.10 -2.01
C MET A 81 0.81 -2.65 -2.79
N ASN A 82 0.78 -2.39 -4.10
CA ASN A 82 -0.28 -2.92 -4.96
C ASN A 82 -0.11 -4.45 -5.09
N PRO A 83 -1.15 -5.28 -4.82
CA PRO A 83 -1.07 -6.73 -5.00
C PRO A 83 -0.74 -7.19 -6.43
N LEU A 84 -0.90 -6.30 -7.42
CA LEU A 84 -0.58 -6.56 -8.83
C LEU A 84 0.90 -6.34 -9.19
N LEU A 85 1.75 -5.94 -8.24
CA LEU A 85 3.18 -5.78 -8.49
C LEU A 85 3.83 -7.13 -8.78
N GLY A 86 4.65 -7.18 -9.82
CA GLY A 86 5.48 -8.35 -10.11
C GLY A 86 6.70 -8.42 -9.19
N LYS A 87 7.36 -9.58 -9.15
CA LYS A 87 8.54 -9.87 -8.31
C LYS A 87 9.58 -8.74 -8.31
N ARG A 88 9.95 -8.23 -9.48
CA ARG A 88 11.00 -7.19 -9.61
C ARG A 88 10.60 -5.89 -8.92
N GLU A 89 9.32 -5.54 -8.98
CA GLU A 89 8.80 -4.33 -8.33
C GLU A 89 8.68 -4.55 -6.83
N VAL A 90 8.20 -5.73 -6.40
CA VAL A 90 8.18 -6.11 -4.98
C VAL A 90 9.59 -6.03 -4.38
N GLU A 91 10.58 -6.65 -5.01
CA GLU A 91 11.98 -6.60 -4.58
C GLU A 91 12.48 -5.15 -4.46
N TYR A 92 12.19 -4.32 -5.46
CA TYR A 92 12.59 -2.91 -5.44
C TYR A 92 12.00 -2.17 -4.24
N TYR A 93 10.68 -2.29 -4.00
CA TYR A 93 9.98 -1.60 -2.92
C TYR A 93 10.53 -2.03 -1.56
N LEU A 94 10.75 -3.33 -1.36
CA LEU A 94 11.28 -3.86 -0.10
C LEU A 94 12.71 -3.39 0.16
N ARG A 95 13.58 -3.38 -0.87
CA ARG A 95 14.96 -2.89 -0.74
C ARG A 95 15.02 -1.39 -0.49
N ASP A 96 14.25 -0.61 -1.23
CA ASP A 96 14.27 0.86 -1.18
C ASP A 96 13.69 1.38 0.15
N SER A 97 12.59 0.79 0.63
CA SER A 97 12.03 1.08 1.96
C SER A 97 12.80 0.42 3.11
N ALA A 98 13.71 -0.50 2.79
CA ALA A 98 14.35 -1.40 3.75
C ALA A 98 13.32 -2.09 4.66
N ALA A 99 12.23 -2.61 4.10
CA ALA A 99 11.22 -3.37 4.82
C ALA A 99 11.86 -4.54 5.58
N LYS A 100 11.40 -4.83 6.79
CA LYS A 100 11.81 -5.99 7.59
C LYS A 100 10.89 -7.18 7.39
N LEU A 101 9.61 -6.90 7.14
CA LEU A 101 8.56 -7.88 6.93
C LEU A 101 7.73 -7.49 5.70
N LEU A 102 7.22 -8.49 5.00
CA LEU A 102 6.15 -8.35 4.01
C LEU A 102 4.93 -9.16 4.46
N ILE A 103 3.75 -8.57 4.41
CA ILE A 103 2.48 -9.30 4.56
C ILE A 103 1.79 -9.31 3.21
N ALA A 104 1.52 -10.50 2.68
CA ALA A 104 0.96 -10.68 1.34
C ALA A 104 -0.29 -11.55 1.36
N TRP A 105 -1.25 -11.21 0.51
CA TRP A 105 -2.44 -12.01 0.25
C TRP A 105 -2.11 -13.25 -0.59
N HIS A 106 -2.85 -14.36 -0.42
CA HIS A 106 -2.59 -15.59 -1.18
C HIS A 106 -2.56 -15.40 -2.69
N ASP A 107 -3.48 -14.59 -3.24
CA ASP A 107 -3.57 -14.40 -4.70
C ASP A 107 -2.29 -13.77 -5.30
N CYS A 108 -1.50 -13.05 -4.49
CA CYS A 108 -0.22 -12.48 -4.89
C CYS A 108 0.98 -13.10 -4.18
N ALA A 109 0.81 -14.20 -3.44
CA ALA A 109 1.85 -14.78 -2.60
C ALA A 109 3.09 -15.19 -3.39
N ALA A 110 2.92 -15.76 -4.59
CA ALA A 110 4.04 -16.21 -5.42
C ALA A 110 5.00 -15.07 -5.78
N GLU A 111 4.48 -13.94 -6.27
CA GLU A 111 5.29 -12.76 -6.63
C GLU A 111 5.87 -12.08 -5.38
N ALA A 112 5.08 -12.02 -4.31
CA ALA A 112 5.47 -11.46 -3.02
C ALA A 112 6.63 -12.21 -2.38
N GLU A 113 6.53 -13.53 -2.25
CA GLU A 113 7.56 -14.41 -1.68
C GLU A 113 8.83 -14.38 -2.53
N ALA A 114 8.70 -14.42 -3.86
CA ALA A 114 9.84 -14.35 -4.76
C ALA A 114 10.58 -13.01 -4.65
N GLY A 115 9.86 -11.91 -4.46
CA GLY A 115 10.42 -10.58 -4.25
C GLY A 115 11.07 -10.44 -2.87
N ALA A 116 10.39 -10.91 -1.81
CA ALA A 116 10.89 -10.90 -0.44
C ALA A 116 12.17 -11.74 -0.30
N LYS A 117 12.19 -12.95 -0.85
CA LYS A 117 13.39 -13.81 -0.88
C LYS A 117 14.57 -13.14 -1.58
N ALA A 118 14.33 -12.35 -2.62
CA ALA A 118 15.38 -11.61 -3.33
C ALA A 118 15.86 -10.37 -2.57
N ALA A 119 14.98 -9.74 -1.77
CA ALA A 119 15.28 -8.55 -1.00
C ALA A 119 15.89 -8.85 0.39
N GLY A 120 15.56 -10.00 1.01
CA GLY A 120 15.97 -10.40 2.35
C GLY A 120 14.90 -10.44 3.46
N PRO A 121 13.78 -9.69 3.40
CA PRO A 121 12.73 -9.72 4.45
C PRO A 121 11.98 -11.05 4.53
N ASP A 122 11.46 -11.37 5.72
CA ASP A 122 10.49 -12.46 5.87
C ASP A 122 9.15 -12.09 5.22
N CYS A 123 8.54 -13.07 4.56
CA CYS A 123 7.21 -12.92 3.96
C CYS A 123 6.19 -13.74 4.76
N LEU A 124 5.23 -13.05 5.35
CA LEU A 124 4.04 -13.65 5.90
C LEU A 124 3.00 -13.69 4.75
N ALA A 125 2.80 -14.85 4.14
CA ALA A 125 1.84 -15.04 3.05
C ALA A 125 0.54 -15.64 3.58
N VAL A 126 -0.57 -14.89 3.51
CA VAL A 126 -1.90 -15.31 3.95
C VAL A 126 -2.41 -16.38 2.99
N ALA A 127 -1.93 -17.61 3.13
CA ALA A 127 -2.29 -18.74 2.27
C ALA A 127 -3.77 -19.13 2.45
N PRO A 128 -4.44 -19.66 1.41
CA PRO A 128 -5.74 -20.29 1.59
C PRO A 128 -5.52 -21.62 2.33
N GLY A 129 -5.64 -21.61 3.65
CA GLY A 129 -5.61 -22.82 4.49
C GLY A 129 -4.42 -22.95 5.45
N ASP A 130 -3.22 -22.46 5.11
CA ASP A 130 -2.04 -22.59 5.99
C ASP A 130 -1.85 -21.40 6.94
N TRP A 131 -2.28 -20.20 6.52
CA TRP A 131 -2.37 -19.03 7.38
C TRP A 131 -3.71 -18.32 7.18
N ASP A 132 -4.69 -18.72 7.99
CA ASP A 132 -5.94 -17.98 8.11
C ASP A 132 -5.70 -16.73 8.96
N PHE A 133 -5.67 -15.57 8.30
CA PHE A 133 -5.49 -14.26 8.92
C PHE A 133 -6.47 -14.03 10.09
N GLN A 134 -7.73 -14.48 9.96
CA GLN A 134 -8.74 -14.29 11.00
C GLN A 134 -8.54 -15.28 12.15
N ALA A 135 -8.25 -16.55 11.86
CA ALA A 135 -7.97 -17.54 12.91
C ALA A 135 -6.70 -17.18 13.71
N ALA A 136 -5.65 -16.72 13.02
CA ALA A 136 -4.41 -16.28 13.66
C ALA A 136 -4.65 -15.09 14.60
N LEU A 137 -5.44 -14.11 14.16
CA LEU A 137 -5.81 -12.98 15.03
C LEU A 137 -6.67 -13.44 16.21
N ALA A 138 -7.68 -14.28 15.98
CA ALA A 138 -8.59 -14.76 17.03
C ALA A 138 -7.86 -15.53 18.15
N ALA A 139 -6.83 -16.30 17.80
CA ALA A 139 -5.99 -17.05 18.75
C ALA A 139 -4.99 -16.17 19.52
N THR A 140 -4.83 -14.90 19.11
CA THR A 140 -3.80 -14.01 19.64
C THR A 140 -4.39 -13.05 20.69
N PRO A 141 -3.78 -12.90 21.87
CA PRO A 141 -4.25 -11.92 22.85
C PRO A 141 -4.05 -10.48 22.33
N PRO A 142 -5.00 -9.57 22.58
CA PRO A 142 -4.86 -8.18 22.19
C PRO A 142 -3.70 -7.54 22.95
N ALA A 143 -2.86 -6.78 22.24
CA ALA A 143 -1.88 -5.93 22.88
C ALA A 143 -2.56 -4.68 23.46
N THR A 144 -2.00 -4.16 24.54
CA THR A 144 -2.40 -2.89 25.15
C THR A 144 -1.92 -1.69 24.33
N ASP A 145 -2.06 -0.49 24.89
CA ASP A 145 -1.91 0.83 24.26
C ASP A 145 -0.90 0.94 23.09
N PRO A 146 -1.20 1.78 22.08
CA PRO A 146 -0.29 2.04 20.97
C PRO A 146 1.12 2.40 21.47
N VAL A 147 2.15 2.05 20.68
CA VAL A 147 3.52 2.47 20.99
C VAL A 147 3.66 3.98 20.77
N SER A 148 4.31 4.68 21.71
CA SER A 148 4.50 6.12 21.58
C SER A 148 5.49 6.46 20.47
N ARG A 149 5.13 7.44 19.63
CA ARG A 149 5.92 7.97 18.50
C ARG A 149 5.99 9.48 18.56
N SER A 150 7.05 10.05 18.01
CA SER A 150 7.25 11.47 17.75
C SER A 150 6.45 11.93 16.52
N ASP A 151 6.19 13.22 16.41
CA ASP A 151 5.57 13.84 15.22
C ASP A 151 6.39 13.64 13.94
N ASP A 152 7.71 13.59 14.10
CA ASP A 152 8.67 13.48 12.98
C ASP A 152 8.98 12.02 12.61
N ASP A 153 8.51 11.06 13.40
CA ASP A 153 8.64 9.65 13.05
C ASP A 153 7.79 9.33 11.81
N ILE A 154 8.36 8.59 10.87
CA ILE A 154 7.67 8.12 9.68
C ILE A 154 6.56 7.15 10.11
N ALA A 155 5.38 7.31 9.52
CA ALA A 155 4.23 6.42 9.72
C ALA A 155 3.94 5.59 8.47
N VAL A 156 4.06 6.21 7.29
CA VAL A 156 3.74 5.58 6.00
C VAL A 156 4.78 5.98 4.96
N ILE A 157 5.24 5.02 4.15
CA ILE A 157 6.00 5.28 2.93
C ILE A 157 5.12 4.93 1.74
N LEU A 158 4.72 5.93 0.95
CA LEU A 158 3.85 5.76 -0.20
C LEU A 158 4.63 5.92 -1.50
N TYR A 159 4.68 4.86 -2.31
CA TYR A 159 5.36 4.90 -3.60
C TYR A 159 4.47 5.50 -4.69
N THR A 160 5.07 6.38 -5.50
CA THR A 160 4.42 6.99 -6.66
C THR A 160 5.20 6.67 -7.94
N PRO A 161 4.53 6.42 -9.08
CA PRO A 161 5.21 6.28 -10.36
C PRO A 161 6.00 7.55 -10.69
N GLY A 162 7.32 7.44 -10.78
CA GLY A 162 8.18 8.56 -11.14
C GLY A 162 8.18 8.80 -12.65
N THR A 163 8.17 10.05 -13.08
CA THR A 163 8.29 10.44 -14.50
C THR A 163 9.66 10.07 -15.11
N THR A 164 10.65 9.72 -14.28
CA THR A 164 12.05 9.49 -14.67
C THR A 164 12.54 8.05 -14.44
N SER A 165 11.66 7.05 -14.59
CA SER A 165 11.92 5.59 -14.67
C SER A 165 11.83 4.72 -13.41
N LYS A 166 11.93 5.25 -12.18
CA LYS A 166 11.73 4.46 -10.95
C LYS A 166 10.70 5.09 -10.00
N PRO A 167 9.84 4.29 -9.34
CA PRO A 167 8.93 4.80 -8.31
C PRO A 167 9.70 5.49 -7.18
N LYS A 168 9.09 6.50 -6.55
CA LYS A 168 9.69 7.23 -5.43
C LYS A 168 8.84 7.06 -4.17
N GLY A 169 9.46 6.65 -3.06
CA GLY A 169 8.82 6.57 -1.76
C GLY A 169 8.66 7.96 -1.14
N ALA A 170 7.42 8.38 -0.91
CA ALA A 170 7.11 9.58 -0.14
C ALA A 170 6.95 9.20 1.33
N GLU A 171 7.83 9.71 2.17
CA GLU A 171 7.80 9.50 3.62
C GLU A 171 6.79 10.45 4.28
N LEU A 172 5.78 9.88 4.92
CA LEU A 172 4.71 10.61 5.60
C LEU A 172 4.82 10.36 7.09
N THR A 173 5.04 11.42 7.86
CA THR A 173 5.21 11.32 9.31
C THR A 173 3.88 11.25 10.04
N HIS A 174 3.93 10.73 11.27
CA HIS A 174 2.80 10.71 12.20
C HIS A 174 2.15 12.10 12.38
N GLY A 175 2.97 13.13 12.64
CA GLY A 175 2.50 14.49 12.83
C GLY A 175 1.87 15.07 11.56
N CYS A 176 2.45 14.80 10.38
CA CYS A 176 1.90 15.24 9.10
C CYS A 176 0.51 14.65 8.85
N LEU A 177 0.36 13.33 9.02
CA LEU A 177 -0.90 12.63 8.76
C LEU A 177 -1.99 13.01 9.77
N ASN A 178 -1.66 13.14 11.06
CA ASN A 178 -2.61 13.60 12.07
C ASN A 178 -3.11 15.01 11.79
N ARG A 179 -2.22 15.94 11.43
CA ARG A 179 -2.62 17.31 11.06
C ARG A 179 -3.50 17.31 9.80
N ASN A 180 -3.15 16.52 8.79
CA ASN A 180 -3.94 16.39 7.57
C ASN A 180 -5.36 15.87 7.87
N GLN A 181 -5.45 14.82 8.71
CA GLN A 181 -6.73 14.25 9.15
C GLN A 181 -7.57 15.29 9.91
N ALA A 182 -7.00 16.00 10.87
CA ALA A 182 -7.72 17.01 11.66
C ALA A 182 -8.27 18.16 10.80
N VAL A 183 -7.45 18.67 9.86
CA VAL A 183 -7.86 19.73 8.93
C VAL A 183 -8.97 19.24 8.00
N THR A 184 -8.82 18.04 7.44
CA THR A 184 -9.79 17.44 6.53
C THR A 184 -11.13 17.18 7.22
N ALA A 185 -11.12 16.59 8.43
CA ALA A 185 -12.33 16.34 9.20
C ALA A 185 -13.08 17.65 9.50
N ARG A 186 -12.37 18.70 9.92
CA ARG A 186 -12.96 20.02 10.16
C ARG A 186 -13.57 20.61 8.89
N ALA A 187 -12.86 20.52 7.76
CA ALA A 187 -13.33 21.04 6.48
C ALA A 187 -14.60 20.32 6.01
N LEU A 188 -14.66 18.99 6.11
CA LEU A 188 -15.83 18.19 5.74
C LEU A 188 -17.04 18.49 6.61
N ILE A 189 -16.86 18.56 7.94
CA ILE A 189 -17.94 18.93 8.86
C ILE A 189 -18.48 20.33 8.53
N ASN A 190 -17.59 21.29 8.29
CA ASN A 190 -18.01 22.65 7.93
C ASN A 190 -18.76 22.68 6.60
N ALA A 191 -18.29 21.94 5.58
CA ALA A 191 -18.98 21.83 4.31
C ALA A 191 -20.38 21.21 4.47
N ALA A 192 -20.51 20.14 5.26
CA ALA A 192 -21.80 19.52 5.55
C ALA A 192 -22.78 20.50 6.22
N ARG A 193 -22.32 21.28 7.21
CA ARG A 193 -23.17 22.30 7.87
C ARG A 193 -23.69 23.37 6.91
N VAL A 194 -22.82 23.84 5.99
CA VAL A 194 -23.21 24.79 4.94
C VAL A 194 -24.27 24.17 4.03
N LEU A 195 -24.10 22.91 3.62
CA LEU A 195 -25.06 22.20 2.77
C LEU A 195 -26.39 21.93 3.49
N SER A 196 -26.37 21.70 4.80
CA SER A 196 -27.57 21.51 5.62
C SER A 196 -28.28 22.83 6.00
N GLY A 197 -27.77 23.99 5.57
CA GLY A 197 -28.38 25.29 5.84
C GLY A 197 -28.19 25.81 7.27
N GLU A 198 -27.32 25.17 8.07
CA GLU A 198 -26.93 25.70 9.37
C GLU A 198 -26.11 26.97 9.18
N ARG A 199 -26.64 28.11 9.65
CA ARG A 199 -25.88 29.37 9.69
C ARG A 199 -24.69 29.17 10.62
N ILE A 200 -23.48 29.12 10.05
CA ILE A 200 -22.23 29.24 10.82
C ILE A 200 -22.31 30.58 11.57
N GLY A 201 -22.51 30.52 12.88
CA GLY A 201 -22.60 31.71 13.73
C GLY A 201 -21.34 32.56 13.57
N THR A 202 -21.48 33.71 12.91
CA THR A 202 -20.40 34.67 12.72
C THR A 202 -20.12 35.39 14.03
N ARG A 203 -19.32 34.79 14.91
CA ARG A 203 -18.58 35.52 15.96
C ARG A 203 -17.12 35.09 16.01
N SER A 204 -16.47 35.18 14.87
CA SER A 204 -15.08 35.59 14.73
C SER A 204 -14.82 35.73 13.24
N THR A 205 -14.30 36.88 12.83
CA THR A 205 -13.82 37.17 11.47
C THR A 205 -13.11 35.94 10.88
N PRO A 206 -13.49 35.45 9.68
CA PRO A 206 -12.77 34.34 9.07
C PRO A 206 -11.34 34.79 8.76
N PRO A 207 -10.29 34.00 9.08
CA PRO A 207 -8.99 34.25 8.50
C PRO A 207 -9.15 34.11 6.98
N ALA A 208 -8.82 35.18 6.26
CA ALA A 208 -8.80 35.22 4.81
C ALA A 208 -7.75 34.23 4.29
N LEU A 209 -8.09 32.96 4.14
CA LEU A 209 -7.19 31.95 3.57
C LEU A 209 -7.96 30.70 3.09
N LEU A 210 -8.80 30.90 2.09
CA LEU A 210 -8.88 29.93 1.01
C LEU A 210 -8.03 30.51 -0.14
N PRO A 211 -6.89 29.91 -0.52
CA PRO A 211 -6.29 30.26 -1.79
C PRO A 211 -7.34 29.95 -2.86
N ARG A 212 -7.78 30.98 -3.59
CA ARG A 212 -8.62 30.80 -4.77
C ARG A 212 -7.87 29.84 -5.69
N LEU A 213 -8.42 28.64 -5.89
CA LEU A 213 -7.98 27.76 -6.97
C LEU A 213 -7.96 28.59 -8.26
N PRO A 214 -6.85 28.64 -9.00
CA PRO A 214 -6.81 29.39 -10.25
C PRO A 214 -7.84 28.76 -11.19
N THR A 215 -8.88 29.52 -11.51
CA THR A 215 -9.77 29.19 -12.64
C THR A 215 -8.91 29.07 -13.89
N PRO A 216 -9.08 28.02 -14.71
CA PRO A 216 -8.32 27.86 -15.94
C PRO A 216 -8.74 28.97 -16.90
N THR A 217 -7.97 30.06 -16.91
CA THR A 217 -8.01 31.03 -17.99
C THR A 217 -7.34 30.39 -19.18
N SER A 218 -8.04 30.33 -20.32
CA SER A 218 -7.52 29.81 -21.59
C SER A 218 -6.38 30.69 -22.09
N ARG A 219 -5.18 30.51 -21.54
CA ARG A 219 -3.96 31.07 -22.09
C ARG A 219 -3.37 30.04 -23.02
N ARG A 220 -3.24 30.43 -24.30
CA ARG A 220 -2.51 29.65 -25.31
C ARG A 220 -1.12 29.27 -24.76
N PRO A 221 -0.63 28.05 -25.04
CA PRO A 221 0.68 27.63 -24.58
C PRO A 221 1.76 28.57 -25.12
N VAL A 222 2.61 29.08 -24.21
CA VAL A 222 3.82 29.82 -24.55
C VAL A 222 4.87 28.79 -24.98
N PRO A 223 5.54 28.94 -26.14
CA PRO A 223 6.54 27.98 -26.57
C PRO A 223 7.74 28.02 -25.61
N VAL A 224 7.96 26.92 -24.89
CA VAL A 224 9.18 26.70 -24.11
C VAL A 224 10.30 26.41 -25.12
N LYS A 225 11.29 27.30 -25.20
CA LYS A 225 12.55 27.02 -25.92
C LYS A 225 13.29 25.91 -25.18
N LEU A 226 13.17 24.67 -25.68
CA LEU A 226 14.04 23.56 -25.30
C LEU A 226 15.49 23.94 -25.62
N ARG A 227 16.34 24.04 -24.59
CA ARG A 227 17.80 24.05 -24.80
C ARG A 227 18.19 22.72 -25.44
N ARG A 228 18.92 22.79 -26.54
CA ARG A 228 19.52 21.60 -27.18
C ARG A 228 20.37 20.85 -26.15
N PRO A 229 20.28 19.51 -26.07
CA PRO A 229 21.20 18.73 -25.27
C PRO A 229 22.64 18.93 -25.77
N ALA A 230 23.59 18.94 -24.84
CA ALA A 230 25.01 18.96 -25.13
C ALA A 230 25.41 17.73 -25.98
N ALA A 231 26.41 17.91 -26.83
CA ALA A 231 26.89 16.89 -27.77
C ALA A 231 27.27 15.58 -27.05
N PRO A 232 26.99 14.41 -27.65
CA PRO A 232 27.42 13.13 -27.10
C PRO A 232 28.95 13.00 -27.16
N PRO A 233 29.58 12.24 -26.23
CA PRO A 233 31.01 11.94 -26.29
C PRO A 233 31.35 11.13 -27.55
N PRO A 234 32.61 11.19 -28.03
CA PRO A 234 33.02 10.53 -29.25
C PRO A 234 32.97 9.00 -29.14
N ASP A 235 32.64 8.42 -30.28
CA ASP A 235 32.35 7.02 -30.63
C ASP A 235 33.42 6.03 -30.12
N LEU A 236 32.99 5.02 -29.34
CA LEU A 236 33.73 3.77 -29.19
C LEU A 236 33.18 2.82 -30.25
N GLY A 237 33.94 2.70 -31.33
CA GLY A 237 33.56 1.94 -32.52
C GLY A 237 33.14 0.50 -32.21
N LEU A 238 31.89 0.19 -32.54
CA LEU A 238 31.45 -1.16 -32.86
C LEU A 238 30.67 -1.09 -34.17
N THR A 239 31.31 -1.62 -35.21
CA THR A 239 30.83 -1.70 -36.58
C THR A 239 29.49 -2.43 -36.67
N THR A 240 28.56 -1.77 -37.34
CA THR A 240 27.28 -2.30 -37.82
C THR A 240 27.44 -3.51 -38.73
N ASN A 241 26.56 -4.50 -38.60
CA ASN A 241 26.14 -5.30 -39.76
C ASN A 241 24.62 -5.32 -39.85
N THR A 242 24.11 -4.56 -40.82
CA THR A 242 22.71 -4.49 -41.21
C THR A 242 22.41 -5.58 -42.24
N GLY A 243 21.47 -6.47 -41.93
CA GLY A 243 20.86 -7.41 -42.86
C GLY A 243 19.35 -7.21 -42.90
N ARG A 244 18.82 -6.93 -44.09
CA ARG A 244 17.48 -6.43 -44.40
C ARG A 244 16.49 -7.57 -44.72
N CYS A 245 15.22 -7.32 -44.42
CA CYS A 245 13.99 -7.72 -45.14
C CYS A 245 13.64 -9.20 -45.39
N GLY A 246 12.39 -9.55 -45.03
CA GLY A 246 11.62 -10.61 -45.70
C GLY A 246 10.23 -10.80 -45.08
N ARG A 247 9.17 -10.40 -45.81
CA ARG A 247 7.77 -10.80 -45.58
C ARG A 247 7.53 -12.19 -46.17
N SER A 248 6.69 -13.01 -45.53
CA SER A 248 5.78 -14.03 -46.11
C SER A 248 4.89 -14.53 -44.95
N GLU A 249 3.59 -14.22 -44.96
CA GLU A 249 2.48 -15.02 -45.52
C GLU A 249 2.06 -16.22 -44.65
N ASP A 250 0.78 -16.16 -44.29
CA ASP A 250 -0.18 -17.21 -43.93
C ASP A 250 0.29 -18.66 -43.73
N ARG A 251 -0.06 -19.22 -42.56
CA ARG A 251 -0.83 -20.47 -42.44
C ARG A 251 -1.28 -20.75 -41.00
N GLN A 252 -2.57 -21.04 -40.86
CA GLN A 252 -3.22 -21.68 -39.71
C GLN A 252 -3.73 -23.08 -40.15
N PRO A 253 -4.29 -23.95 -39.29
CA PRO A 253 -3.58 -25.04 -38.59
C PRO A 253 -4.17 -26.44 -38.86
N GLY A 254 -3.60 -27.49 -38.25
CA GLY A 254 -4.24 -28.81 -38.08
C GLY A 254 -3.25 -29.92 -37.68
N PRO A 255 -3.73 -31.12 -37.26
CA PRO A 255 -4.78 -31.38 -36.28
C PRO A 255 -4.29 -32.30 -35.12
N ASN A 256 -5.17 -32.48 -34.13
CA ASN A 256 -5.08 -33.44 -33.01
C ASN A 256 -4.73 -34.87 -33.43
N SER A 257 -3.90 -35.55 -32.63
CA SER A 257 -4.07 -36.97 -32.36
C SER A 257 -3.82 -37.25 -30.87
N SER A 258 -4.91 -37.62 -30.20
CA SER A 258 -4.91 -38.40 -28.97
C SER A 258 -4.18 -39.71 -29.22
N ASP A 259 -3.35 -40.15 -28.27
CA ASP A 259 -3.20 -41.58 -28.02
C ASP A 259 -2.86 -41.84 -26.55
N THR A 260 -3.77 -42.58 -25.94
CA THR A 260 -3.77 -43.13 -24.59
C THR A 260 -3.05 -44.47 -24.63
N ILE A 261 -2.06 -44.71 -23.76
CA ILE A 261 -1.64 -46.07 -23.42
C ILE A 261 -1.47 -46.18 -21.89
N HIS A 262 -2.42 -46.90 -21.28
CA HIS A 262 -2.26 -47.60 -20.00
C HIS A 262 -1.32 -48.80 -20.19
N HIS A 263 -0.34 -49.03 -19.29
CA HIS A 263 -0.37 -50.10 -18.27
C HIS A 263 1.00 -50.31 -17.58
N SER A 264 0.93 -50.48 -16.26
CA SER A 264 1.68 -51.44 -15.42
C SER A 264 3.17 -51.24 -15.14
N LEU A 265 3.52 -51.06 -13.86
CA LEU A 265 4.31 -52.00 -13.02
C LEU A 265 4.61 -51.31 -11.68
N ALA A 266 3.95 -51.73 -10.60
CA ALA A 266 4.43 -52.71 -9.61
C ALA A 266 5.09 -52.05 -8.39
N GLN A 267 4.28 -51.97 -7.32
CA GLN A 267 4.70 -51.78 -5.94
C GLN A 267 5.67 -52.89 -5.52
N ARG A 268 6.70 -52.51 -4.75
CA ARG A 268 7.37 -53.40 -3.79
C ARG A 268 7.51 -52.63 -2.47
N ARG A 269 6.96 -53.26 -1.43
CA ARG A 269 7.03 -53.00 0.02
C ARG A 269 6.07 -51.96 0.57
#